data_AF-A0A2E8DCI4-F1
#
_entry.id   AF-A0A2E8DCI4-F1
#
_cell.length_a   1.000
_cell.length_b   1.000
_cell.length_c   1.000
_cell.angle_alpha   90.00
_cell.angle_beta   90.00
_cell.angle_gamma   90.00
#
_symmetry.space_group_name_H-M   'P 1'
#
loop_
_entity.id
_entity.type
_entity.pdbx_description
1 polymer ?
#
loop_
_entity_poly.entity_id
_entity_poly.type
_entity_poly.pdbx_seq_one_letter_code
_entity_poly.pdbx_strand_id
1 'polypeptide(L)'
;MPPVTHMGGLKINKDDQSYKSFVAWLEDYANVVGNRYASVDELPADNWIASKRVLRVSAAPDSWPVGIPVQLFVHTWDEKQQTWQREPIAFTQGTVTPRRMVNGALFLFAAKSGETESLEENVLAGGRYMIKACVDFKKRLVDDPTLLLEDEDFYGQAELKRPRWREGFKAAASISGSKLLKE
;
A
#
# COMPACT_ATOMS: atom_id res chain seq x y z
N MET A 1 37.52 -2.02 -11.28
CA MET A 1 36.27 -2.81 -11.28
C MET A 1 35.50 -2.50 -12.55
N PRO A 2 34.98 -3.49 -13.28
CA PRO A 2 34.09 -3.22 -14.40
C PRO A 2 32.78 -2.59 -13.87
N PRO A 3 32.20 -1.60 -14.58
CA PRO A 3 30.94 -0.98 -14.17
C PRO A 3 29.81 -2.02 -14.14
N VAL A 4 28.95 -1.93 -13.13
CA VAL A 4 27.78 -2.80 -13.01
C VAL A 4 26.81 -2.43 -14.13
N THR A 5 26.63 -3.33 -15.10
CA THR A 5 25.65 -3.17 -16.18
C THR A 5 24.24 -3.30 -15.58
N HIS A 6 23.64 -2.19 -15.20
CA HIS A 6 22.22 -2.18 -14.83
C HIS A 6 21.40 -2.43 -16.11
N MET A 7 20.57 -3.49 -16.11
CA MET A 7 19.70 -3.90 -17.22
C MET A 7 18.54 -2.92 -17.49
N GLY A 8 18.84 -1.61 -17.62
CA GLY A 8 18.03 -0.60 -18.33
C GLY A 8 16.54 -0.44 -17.97
N GLY A 9 16.05 -1.04 -16.89
CA GLY A 9 14.64 -0.92 -16.48
C GLY A 9 14.35 0.40 -15.78
N LEU A 10 13.18 0.97 -16.05
CA LEU A 10 12.65 2.12 -15.32
C LEU A 10 12.70 1.83 -13.81
N LYS A 11 13.33 2.72 -13.05
CA LYS A 11 13.63 2.50 -11.62
C LYS A 11 12.47 2.88 -10.70
N ILE A 12 11.60 3.76 -11.18
CA ILE A 12 10.45 4.30 -10.46
C ILE A 12 9.30 4.35 -11.46
N ASN A 13 8.27 3.51 -11.30
CA ASN A 13 7.04 3.63 -12.08
C ASN A 13 6.11 4.62 -11.42
N LYS A 14 5.29 5.32 -12.21
CA LYS A 14 4.28 6.26 -11.68
C LYS A 14 3.29 5.58 -10.72
N ASP A 15 3.10 4.28 -10.91
CA ASP A 15 2.19 3.47 -10.10
C ASP A 15 2.86 2.87 -8.86
N ASP A 16 4.15 3.14 -8.62
CA ASP A 16 4.88 2.68 -7.44
C ASP A 16 4.73 3.67 -6.27
N GLN A 17 4.66 3.15 -5.03
CA GLN A 17 4.63 4.00 -3.85
C GLN A 17 5.85 4.94 -3.77
N SER A 18 7.02 4.50 -4.21
CA SER A 18 8.22 5.36 -4.24
C SER A 18 8.03 6.59 -5.13
N TYR A 19 7.25 6.49 -6.21
CA TYR A 19 6.89 7.66 -7.01
C TYR A 19 5.98 8.60 -6.23
N LYS A 20 4.96 8.05 -5.53
CA LYS A 20 4.08 8.85 -4.67
C LYS A 20 4.84 9.61 -3.61
N SER A 21 5.72 8.94 -2.87
CA SER A 21 6.55 9.58 -1.84
C SER A 21 7.44 10.68 -2.43
N PHE A 22 7.96 10.49 -3.65
CA PHE A 22 8.75 11.52 -4.31
C PHE A 22 7.92 12.73 -4.75
N VAL A 23 6.71 12.50 -5.30
CA VAL A 23 5.79 13.57 -5.69
C VAL A 23 5.30 14.34 -4.46
N ALA A 24 4.87 13.65 -3.41
CA ALA A 24 4.43 14.27 -2.16
C ALA A 24 5.54 15.15 -1.55
N TRP A 25 6.78 14.63 -1.48
CA TRP A 25 7.91 15.41 -1.02
C TRP A 25 8.17 16.67 -1.86
N LEU A 26 8.04 16.59 -3.20
CA LEU A 26 8.19 17.76 -4.07
C LEU A 26 7.10 18.80 -3.84
N GLU A 27 5.85 18.36 -3.64
CA GLU A 27 4.71 19.22 -3.34
C GLU A 27 4.88 19.92 -1.99
N ASP A 28 5.35 19.19 -0.99
CA ASP A 28 5.63 19.74 0.34
C ASP A 28 6.76 20.73 0.34
N TYR A 29 7.86 20.42 -0.35
CA TYR A 29 8.95 21.36 -0.53
C TYR A 29 8.48 22.65 -1.21
N ALA A 30 7.66 22.54 -2.27
CA ALA A 30 7.09 23.70 -2.94
C ALA A 30 6.17 24.52 -2.03
N ASN A 31 5.38 23.87 -1.17
CA ASN A 31 4.52 24.55 -0.20
C ASN A 31 5.32 25.24 0.90
N VAL A 32 6.40 24.64 1.39
CA VAL A 32 7.33 25.25 2.36
C VAL A 32 8.01 26.48 1.77
N VAL A 33 8.62 26.37 0.59
CA VAL A 33 9.28 27.50 -0.09
C VAL A 33 8.27 28.59 -0.47
N GLY A 34 7.04 28.19 -0.80
CA GLY A 34 5.92 29.09 -1.08
C GLY A 34 5.24 29.69 0.14
N ASN A 35 5.71 29.39 1.36
CA ASN A 35 5.13 29.84 2.63
C ASN A 35 3.62 29.55 2.75
N ARG A 36 3.19 28.38 2.24
CA ARG A 36 1.79 27.95 2.21
C ARG A 36 1.36 27.20 3.47
N TYR A 37 2.31 26.72 4.27
CA TYR A 37 2.08 26.23 5.63
C TYR A 37 2.25 27.40 6.61
N ALA A 38 1.20 27.73 7.36
CA ALA A 38 1.20 28.83 8.31
C ALA A 38 1.93 28.47 9.63
N SER A 39 2.10 27.17 9.90
CA SER A 39 2.81 26.68 11.08
C SER A 39 3.43 25.30 10.84
N VAL A 40 4.29 24.87 11.76
CA VAL A 40 4.91 23.53 11.77
C VAL A 40 3.85 22.44 11.89
N ASP A 41 2.73 22.70 12.56
CA ASP A 41 1.65 21.72 12.77
C ASP A 41 0.86 21.44 11.47
N GLU A 42 0.99 22.29 10.46
CA GLU A 42 0.39 22.08 9.14
C GLU A 42 1.28 21.26 8.20
N LEU A 43 2.52 20.95 8.60
CA LEU A 43 3.37 20.05 7.83
C LEU A 43 2.73 18.66 7.80
N PRO A 44 2.71 17.99 6.64
CA PRO A 44 2.22 16.63 6.57
C PRO A 44 3.13 15.70 7.37
N ALA A 45 2.49 14.82 8.14
CA ALA A 45 3.18 13.80 8.88
C ALA A 45 3.51 12.62 7.97
N ASP A 46 4.80 12.32 7.83
CA ASP A 46 5.30 11.16 7.08
C ASP A 46 5.05 9.87 7.89
N ASN A 47 3.81 9.38 7.81
CA ASN A 47 3.32 8.29 8.67
C ASN A 47 3.47 6.91 8.04
N TRP A 48 4.33 6.74 7.03
CA TRP A 48 4.45 5.47 6.30
C TRP A 48 5.84 4.87 6.43
N ILE A 49 5.90 3.68 7.02
CA ILE A 49 7.14 2.95 7.24
C ILE A 49 7.22 1.83 6.20
N ALA A 50 8.18 1.94 5.28
CA ALA A 50 8.43 0.92 4.28
C ALA A 50 8.87 -0.39 4.96
N SER A 51 8.23 -1.51 4.62
CA SER A 51 8.58 -2.83 5.15
C SER A 51 9.11 -3.76 4.04
N LYS A 52 9.85 -4.79 4.45
CA LYS A 52 10.30 -5.87 3.55
C LYS A 52 9.21 -6.92 3.27
N ARG A 53 8.00 -6.74 3.80
CA ARG A 53 6.88 -7.67 3.66
C ARG A 53 6.15 -7.38 2.37
N VAL A 54 5.72 -8.43 1.69
CA VAL A 54 5.04 -8.32 0.40
C VAL A 54 3.64 -8.89 0.52
N LEU A 55 2.67 -8.15 0.02
CA LEU A 55 1.30 -8.64 -0.19
C LEU A 55 1.08 -8.89 -1.68
N ARG A 56 0.36 -9.96 -1.99
CA ARG A 56 0.03 -10.36 -3.36
C ARG A 56 -1.46 -10.72 -3.47
N VAL A 57 -2.08 -10.23 -4.54
CA VAL A 57 -3.29 -10.83 -5.10
C VAL A 57 -2.87 -11.70 -6.28
N SER A 58 -3.13 -13.01 -6.18
CA SER A 58 -3.01 -13.96 -7.30
C SER A 58 -4.36 -14.11 -8.00
N ALA A 59 -4.38 -14.36 -9.30
CA ALA A 59 -5.61 -14.53 -10.07
C ALA A 59 -6.58 -13.35 -9.89
N ALA A 60 -6.09 -12.14 -10.19
CA ALA A 60 -6.88 -10.91 -10.20
C ALA A 60 -8.16 -11.10 -11.03
N PRO A 61 -9.35 -10.70 -10.52
CA PRO A 61 -10.63 -10.94 -11.18
C PRO A 61 -10.67 -10.40 -12.59
N ASP A 62 -11.25 -11.12 -13.55
CA ASP A 62 -11.22 -10.78 -15.00
C ASP A 62 -11.69 -9.35 -15.31
N SER A 63 -12.58 -8.81 -14.48
CA SER A 63 -13.04 -7.42 -14.55
C SER A 63 -11.93 -6.36 -14.39
N TRP A 64 -10.75 -6.72 -13.87
CA TRP A 64 -9.63 -5.79 -13.71
C TRP A 64 -8.78 -5.78 -14.98
N PRO A 65 -8.69 -4.67 -15.74
CA PRO A 65 -7.84 -4.59 -16.93
C PRO A 65 -6.35 -4.77 -16.57
N VAL A 66 -5.55 -5.30 -17.50
CA VAL A 66 -4.08 -5.31 -17.32
C VAL A 66 -3.57 -3.87 -17.28
N GLY A 67 -2.66 -3.58 -16.36
CA GLY A 67 -2.09 -2.26 -16.12
C GLY A 67 -2.91 -1.37 -15.19
N ILE A 68 -4.13 -1.77 -14.79
CA ILE A 68 -4.93 -0.93 -13.88
C ILE A 68 -4.26 -0.86 -12.49
N PRO A 69 -4.15 0.34 -11.89
CA PRO A 69 -3.70 0.50 -10.52
C PRO A 69 -4.67 -0.11 -9.51
N VAL A 70 -4.11 -0.76 -8.50
CA VAL A 70 -4.84 -1.36 -7.40
C VAL A 70 -4.13 -1.02 -6.10
N GLN A 71 -4.89 -0.55 -5.12
CA GLN A 71 -4.42 -0.39 -3.74
C GLN A 71 -5.03 -1.49 -2.88
N LEU A 72 -4.19 -2.08 -2.03
CA LEU A 72 -4.57 -3.11 -1.09
C LEU A 72 -4.35 -2.58 0.32
N PHE A 73 -5.41 -2.53 1.11
CA PHE A 73 -5.38 -2.06 2.49
C PHE A 73 -5.50 -3.22 3.46
N VAL A 74 -4.66 -3.23 4.48
CA VAL A 74 -4.58 -4.29 5.50
C VAL A 74 -5.22 -3.77 6.78
N HIS A 75 -6.29 -4.44 7.21
CA HIS A 75 -6.98 -4.17 8.47
C HIS A 75 -6.74 -5.33 9.42
N THR A 76 -6.50 -5.03 10.70
CA THR A 76 -6.35 -6.07 11.73
C THR A 76 -7.69 -6.36 12.41
N TRP A 77 -7.82 -7.57 12.93
CA TRP A 77 -8.95 -7.96 13.77
C TRP A 77 -8.74 -7.46 15.20
N ASP A 78 -9.72 -6.76 15.76
CA ASP A 78 -9.75 -6.39 17.16
C ASP A 78 -10.42 -7.53 17.95
N GLU A 79 -9.61 -8.30 18.71
CA GLU A 79 -10.12 -9.39 19.54
C GLU A 79 -11.00 -8.91 20.70
N LYS A 80 -10.84 -7.67 21.18
CA LYS A 80 -11.67 -7.15 22.28
C LYS A 80 -13.05 -6.76 21.76
N GLN A 81 -13.09 -6.09 20.61
CA GLN A 81 -14.33 -5.61 20.01
C GLN A 81 -15.00 -6.65 19.08
N GLN A 82 -14.31 -7.75 18.78
CA GLN A 82 -14.75 -8.78 17.84
C GLN A 82 -15.18 -8.18 16.49
N THR A 83 -14.39 -7.23 15.99
CA THR A 83 -14.64 -6.53 14.73
C THR A 83 -13.33 -6.23 14.00
N TRP A 84 -13.42 -5.93 12.70
CA TRP A 84 -12.29 -5.40 11.95
C TRP A 84 -12.03 -3.94 12.35
N GLN A 85 -10.77 -3.58 12.54
CA GLN A 85 -10.40 -2.18 12.71
C GLN A 85 -10.78 -1.38 11.46
N ARG A 86 -11.42 -0.22 11.68
CA ARG A 86 -11.87 0.65 10.60
C ARG A 86 -10.70 1.21 9.81
N GLU A 87 -9.67 1.66 10.51
CA GLU A 87 -8.47 2.22 9.87
C GLU A 87 -7.51 1.09 9.45
N PRO A 88 -6.91 1.18 8.25
CA PRO A 88 -5.89 0.23 7.85
C PRO A 88 -4.60 0.46 8.65
N ILE A 89 -3.87 -0.63 8.91
CA ILE A 89 -2.55 -0.60 9.55
C ILE A 89 -1.40 -0.70 8.54
N ALA A 90 -1.71 -1.07 7.30
CA ALA A 90 -0.76 -1.10 6.21
C ALA A 90 -1.47 -0.96 4.86
N PHE A 91 -0.72 -0.59 3.84
CA PHE A 91 -1.19 -0.65 2.46
C PHE A 91 -0.07 -1.02 1.48
N THR A 92 -0.45 -1.39 0.27
CA THR A 92 0.46 -1.46 -0.87
C THR A 92 -0.27 -1.02 -2.13
N GLN A 93 0.48 -0.51 -3.11
CA GLN A 93 -0.01 -0.26 -4.44
C GLN A 93 0.74 -1.12 -5.46
N GLY A 94 0.06 -1.52 -6.53
CA GLY A 94 0.68 -2.10 -7.71
C GLY A 94 -0.30 -2.09 -8.88
N THR A 95 0.15 -2.55 -10.04
CA THR A 95 -0.71 -2.69 -11.23
C THR A 95 -1.01 -4.16 -11.53
N VAL A 96 -2.14 -4.40 -12.21
CA VAL A 96 -2.48 -5.75 -12.67
C VAL A 96 -1.52 -6.18 -13.77
N THR A 97 -0.68 -7.15 -13.48
CA THR A 97 0.25 -7.72 -14.46
C THR A 97 -0.48 -8.57 -15.52
N PRO A 98 0.15 -8.85 -16.69
CA PRO A 98 -0.40 -9.80 -17.67
C PRO A 98 -0.68 -11.20 -17.11
N ARG A 99 0.00 -11.58 -16.02
CA ARG A 99 -0.21 -12.86 -15.30
C ARG A 99 -1.35 -12.79 -14.28
N ARG A 100 -2.18 -11.74 -14.29
CA ARG A 100 -3.29 -11.52 -13.35
C ARG A 100 -2.81 -11.50 -11.90
N MET A 101 -1.70 -10.81 -11.65
CA MET A 101 -1.19 -10.58 -10.29
C MET A 101 -1.09 -9.10 -9.99
N VAL A 102 -1.34 -8.75 -8.73
CA VAL A 102 -0.97 -7.46 -8.13
C VAL A 102 -0.06 -7.78 -6.96
N ASN A 103 1.05 -7.08 -6.83
CA ASN A 103 2.00 -7.32 -5.74
C ASN A 103 2.75 -6.04 -5.39
N GLY A 104 3.02 -5.85 -4.10
CA GLY A 104 3.89 -4.77 -3.67
C GLY A 104 4.34 -4.93 -2.23
N ALA A 105 5.37 -4.16 -1.89
CA ALA A 105 5.87 -4.07 -0.53
C ALA A 105 4.85 -3.32 0.32
N LEU A 106 4.63 -3.79 1.55
CA LEU A 106 3.72 -3.14 2.48
C LEU A 106 4.39 -1.92 3.10
N PHE A 107 3.63 -0.83 3.13
CA PHE A 107 3.90 0.39 3.87
C PHE A 107 3.00 0.38 5.09
N LEU A 108 3.60 0.44 6.28
CA LEU A 108 2.91 0.38 7.55
C LEU A 108 2.54 1.80 7.97
N PHE A 109 1.31 2.00 8.44
CA PHE A 109 0.93 3.28 9.04
C PHE A 109 1.53 3.36 10.44
N ALA A 110 2.27 4.44 10.72
CA ALA A 110 2.78 4.74 12.05
C ALA A 110 1.60 4.90 13.03
N ALA A 111 1.77 4.42 14.27
CA ALA A 111 0.77 4.58 15.31
C ALA A 111 0.53 6.09 15.55
N LYS A 112 -0.73 6.49 15.74
CA LYS A 112 -1.11 7.90 15.96
C LYS A 112 -0.55 8.48 17.28
N SER A 113 -0.10 7.63 18.20
CA SER A 113 0.66 8.03 19.39
C SER A 113 2.11 8.22 18.99
N GLY A 114 2.65 9.44 19.10
CA GLY A 114 4.00 9.87 18.71
C GLY A 114 5.19 9.17 19.39
N GLU A 115 5.03 7.91 19.77
CA GLU A 115 6.12 6.99 20.06
C GLU A 115 6.52 6.35 18.73
N THR A 116 7.66 6.79 18.20
CA THR A 116 8.37 6.08 17.15
C THR A 116 8.88 4.77 17.75
N GLU A 117 7.97 3.82 17.97
CA GLU A 117 8.33 2.42 18.23
C GLU A 117 9.31 2.01 17.14
N SER A 118 10.38 1.36 17.56
CA SER A 118 11.59 1.21 16.74
C SER A 118 11.24 0.65 15.35
N LEU A 119 11.98 1.06 14.32
CA LEU A 119 11.85 0.51 12.96
C LEU A 119 11.94 -1.04 12.94
N GLU A 120 12.49 -1.65 13.99
CA GLU A 120 12.60 -3.09 14.20
C GLU A 120 11.29 -3.77 14.67
N GLU A 121 10.39 -3.04 15.35
CA GLU A 121 9.10 -3.53 15.86
C GLU A 121 7.95 -3.41 14.86
N ASN A 122 8.22 -2.80 13.69
CA ASN A 122 7.28 -2.63 12.57
C ASN A 122 7.05 -3.96 11.82
N VAL A 123 6.67 -4.98 12.58
CA VAL A 123 6.35 -6.33 12.12
C VAL A 123 4.87 -6.54 12.29
N LEU A 124 4.17 -6.80 11.18
CA LEU A 124 2.80 -7.29 11.26
C LEU A 124 2.81 -8.60 12.06
N ALA A 125 2.17 -8.56 13.23
CA ALA A 125 2.10 -9.69 14.14
C ALA A 125 1.38 -10.89 13.49
N GLY A 126 1.52 -12.08 14.08
CA GLY A 126 0.63 -13.18 13.73
C GLY A 126 -0.82 -12.82 14.10
N GLY A 127 -1.78 -13.05 13.20
CA GLY A 127 -3.16 -12.66 13.47
C GLY A 127 -4.13 -12.95 12.33
N ARG A 128 -5.34 -12.40 12.45
CA ARG A 128 -6.35 -12.36 11.38
C ARG A 128 -6.30 -10.98 10.75
N TYR A 129 -6.30 -10.95 9.43
CA TYR A 129 -6.27 -9.71 8.66
C TYR A 129 -7.37 -9.71 7.62
N MET A 130 -7.96 -8.55 7.39
CA MET A 130 -8.83 -8.29 6.26
C MET A 130 -8.07 -7.47 5.24
N ILE A 131 -8.07 -7.92 4.00
CA ILE A 131 -7.50 -7.20 2.88
C ILE A 131 -8.65 -6.57 2.10
N LYS A 132 -8.72 -5.24 2.07
CA LYS A 132 -9.62 -4.50 1.18
C LYS A 132 -8.88 -4.17 -0.11
N ALA A 133 -9.49 -4.45 -1.25
CA ALA A 133 -8.95 -4.12 -2.56
C ALA A 133 -9.75 -2.97 -3.18
N CYS A 134 -9.06 -1.86 -3.46
CA CYS A 134 -9.60 -0.72 -4.18
C CYS A 134 -8.94 -0.62 -5.56
N VAL A 135 -9.73 -0.41 -6.61
CA VAL A 135 -9.28 -0.48 -8.00
C VAL A 135 -9.59 0.82 -8.69
N ASP A 136 -8.58 1.43 -9.30
CA ASP A 136 -8.71 2.76 -9.91
C ASP A 136 -9.37 2.71 -11.30
N PHE A 137 -10.65 2.35 -11.35
CA PHE A 137 -11.42 2.36 -12.60
C PHE A 137 -11.66 3.78 -13.13
N LYS A 138 -11.62 4.77 -12.25
CA LYS A 138 -11.87 6.19 -12.58
C LYS A 138 -10.60 6.95 -12.96
N LYS A 139 -9.42 6.31 -12.88
CA LYS A 139 -8.10 6.88 -13.20
C LYS A 139 -7.72 8.08 -12.31
N ARG A 140 -8.18 8.10 -11.06
CA ARG A 140 -7.90 9.16 -10.09
C ARG A 140 -6.41 9.29 -9.79
N LEU A 141 -5.66 8.17 -9.84
CA LEU A 141 -4.22 8.15 -9.60
C LEU A 141 -3.40 8.74 -10.75
N VAL A 142 -4.01 8.96 -11.91
CA VAL A 142 -3.36 9.69 -13.01
C VAL A 142 -3.35 11.18 -12.71
N ASP A 143 -4.44 11.70 -12.15
CA ASP A 143 -4.62 13.11 -11.83
C ASP A 143 -3.94 13.49 -10.52
N ASP A 144 -4.07 12.62 -9.50
CA ASP A 144 -3.40 12.74 -8.22
C ASP A 144 -2.72 11.41 -7.85
N PRO A 145 -1.42 11.27 -8.17
CA PRO A 145 -0.66 10.07 -7.82
C PRO A 145 -0.59 9.82 -6.32
N THR A 146 -0.71 10.84 -5.46
CA THR A 146 -0.54 10.72 -4.01
C THR A 146 -1.76 10.15 -3.31
N LEU A 147 -2.93 10.21 -3.97
CA LEU A 147 -4.22 9.79 -3.42
C LEU A 147 -4.23 8.33 -2.91
N LEU A 148 -4.86 8.13 -1.75
CA LEU A 148 -5.31 6.81 -1.30
C LEU A 148 -6.76 6.61 -1.76
N LEU A 149 -7.02 5.52 -2.47
CA LEU A 149 -8.33 5.13 -2.95
C LEU A 149 -9.25 4.79 -1.77
N GLU A 150 -10.51 5.23 -1.87
CA GLU A 150 -11.48 5.16 -0.78
C GLU A 150 -12.64 4.21 -1.12
N ASP A 151 -13.73 4.29 -0.37
CA ASP A 151 -14.88 3.37 -0.46
C ASP A 151 -15.55 3.42 -1.84
N GLU A 152 -15.49 4.53 -2.59
CA GLU A 152 -16.05 4.60 -3.95
C GLU A 152 -15.28 3.79 -4.98
N ASP A 153 -14.06 3.38 -4.65
CA ASP A 153 -13.16 2.58 -5.48
C ASP A 153 -13.04 1.14 -4.96
N PHE A 154 -13.78 0.81 -3.89
CA PHE A 154 -13.83 -0.52 -3.28
C PHE A 154 -14.36 -1.56 -4.27
N TYR A 155 -13.57 -2.61 -4.49
CA TYR A 155 -13.96 -3.75 -5.31
C TYR A 155 -14.45 -4.94 -4.47
N GLY A 156 -13.81 -5.18 -3.34
CA GLY A 156 -14.11 -6.32 -2.47
C GLY A 156 -13.02 -6.57 -1.44
N GLN A 157 -13.28 -7.52 -0.56
CA GLN A 157 -12.38 -7.86 0.54
C GLN A 157 -12.22 -9.37 0.76
N ALA A 158 -11.10 -9.75 1.35
CA ALA A 158 -10.81 -11.14 1.68
C ALA A 158 -10.09 -11.25 3.04
N GLU A 159 -10.41 -12.32 3.78
CA GLU A 159 -9.75 -12.62 5.05
C GLU A 159 -8.48 -13.45 4.84
N LEU A 160 -7.42 -13.07 5.54
CA LEU A 160 -6.16 -13.76 5.66
C LEU A 160 -6.01 -14.30 7.08
N LYS A 161 -6.40 -15.57 7.25
CA LYS A 161 -6.34 -16.29 8.52
C LYS A 161 -4.91 -16.80 8.73
N ARG A 162 -4.08 -16.08 9.48
CA ARG A 162 -2.71 -16.47 9.89
C ARG A 162 -1.61 -16.34 8.82
N PRO A 163 -1.38 -15.14 8.25
CA PRO A 163 -0.15 -14.89 7.51
C PRO A 163 1.09 -14.99 8.41
N ARG A 164 2.18 -15.52 7.85
CA ARG A 164 3.48 -15.57 8.53
C ARG A 164 4.34 -14.31 8.32
N TRP A 165 3.87 -13.36 7.51
CA TRP A 165 4.53 -12.07 7.19
C TRP A 165 6.05 -12.14 7.07
N ARG A 166 6.53 -13.11 6.29
CA ARG A 166 7.96 -13.31 6.05
C ARG A 166 8.48 -12.26 5.08
N GLU A 167 9.78 -11.96 5.20
CA GLU A 167 10.42 -10.99 4.33
C GLU A 167 10.58 -11.50 2.90
N GLY A 168 10.40 -10.58 1.94
CA GLY A 168 10.75 -10.77 0.55
C GLY A 168 9.65 -11.36 -0.34
N PHE A 169 9.84 -11.18 -1.64
CA PHE A 169 8.85 -11.49 -2.67
C PHE A 169 8.47 -12.98 -2.77
N LYS A 170 9.43 -13.89 -2.51
CA LYS A 170 9.18 -15.34 -2.52
C LYS A 170 8.26 -15.79 -1.39
N ALA A 171 8.20 -15.01 -0.31
CA ALA A 171 7.42 -15.30 0.88
C ALA A 171 6.20 -14.38 1.03
N ALA A 172 5.78 -13.74 -0.07
CA ALA A 172 4.63 -12.85 -0.10
C ALA A 172 3.39 -13.51 0.50
N ALA A 173 2.72 -12.79 1.39
CA ALA A 173 1.38 -13.15 1.80
C ALA A 173 0.46 -13.03 0.59
N SER A 174 -0.34 -14.07 0.32
CA SER A 174 -1.14 -14.14 -0.91
C SER A 174 -2.60 -14.37 -0.60
N ILE A 175 -3.46 -13.57 -1.24
CA ILE A 175 -4.90 -13.85 -1.39
C ILE A 175 -5.20 -14.14 -2.86
N SER A 176 -6.25 -14.95 -3.11
CA SER A 176 -6.77 -15.14 -4.47
C SER A 176 -7.78 -14.05 -4.78
N GLY A 177 -7.75 -13.48 -5.98
CA GLY A 177 -8.73 -12.51 -6.43
C GLY A 177 -10.15 -13.08 -6.42
N SER A 178 -10.31 -14.38 -6.65
CA SER A 178 -11.59 -15.10 -6.54
C SER A 178 -12.17 -15.16 -5.12
N LYS A 179 -11.39 -14.80 -4.09
CA LYS A 179 -11.85 -14.73 -2.70
C LYS A 179 -12.25 -13.31 -2.27
N LEU A 180 -12.12 -12.33 -3.16
CA LEU A 180 -12.59 -10.97 -2.90
C LEU A 180 -14.11 -10.95 -3.00
N LEU A 181 -14.77 -10.68 -1.89
CA LEU A 181 -16.22 -10.56 -1.79
C LEU A 181 -16.61 -9.09 -1.72
N LYS A 182 -17.66 -8.72 -2.46
CA LYS A 182 -18.38 -7.47 -2.26
C LYS A 182 -19.25 -7.66 -1.01
N GLU A 183 -19.15 -6.77 -0.04
CA GLU A 183 -20.07 -6.78 1.11
C GLU A 183 -21.52 -6.62 0.66
#